data_AF-A0A1W9RR31-F1
#
_entry.id   AF-A0A1W9RR31-F1
#
_cell.length_a   1.000
_cell.length_b   1.000
_cell.length_c   1.000
_cell.angle_alpha   90.00
_cell.angle_beta   90.00
_cell.angle_gamma   90.00
#
_symmetry.space_group_name_H-M   'P 1'
#
loop_
_entity.id
_entity.type
_entity.pdbx_description
1 polymer ?
#
loop_
_entity_poly.entity_id
_entity_poly.type
_entity_poly.pdbx_seq_one_letter_code
_entity_poly.pdbx_strand_id
1 'polypeptide(L)' 'AIEAPRIHCLKKVLHVEGRIDKNVIKQLISFGHKVKVRNDFDNYFGGAQGIFIDAKTGILHGGADSRRDGVAVGY' A
#
# COMPACT_ATOMS: atom_id res chain seq x y z
N ALA A 1 2.32 7.70 -3.10
CA ALA A 1 1.04 7.29 -2.48
C ALA A 1 0.77 5.81 -2.70
N ILE A 2 0.65 5.34 -3.95
CA ILE A 2 0.38 3.93 -4.27
C ILE A 2 1.44 2.98 -3.67
N GLU A 3 2.73 3.32 -3.80
CA GLU A 3 3.80 2.41 -3.36
C GLU A 3 4.09 2.35 -1.87
N ALA A 4 3.40 3.15 -1.06
CA ALA A 4 3.52 3.08 0.39
C ALA A 4 3.16 1.67 0.89
N PRO A 5 3.84 1.15 1.94
CA PRO A 5 3.49 -0.14 2.51
C PRO A 5 2.11 -0.07 3.18
N ARG A 6 1.35 -1.15 3.06
CA ARG A 6 -0.08 -1.18 3.39
C ARG A 6 -0.39 -2.03 4.61
N ILE A 7 -1.50 -1.67 5.25
CA ILE A 7 -2.12 -2.40 6.36
C ILE A 7 -3.58 -2.65 6.00
N HIS A 8 -4.08 -3.85 6.31
CA HIS A 8 -5.49 -4.17 6.16
C HIS A 8 -5.94 -5.09 7.30
N CYS A 9 -7.01 -4.71 8.00
CA CYS A 9 -7.59 -5.53 9.06
C CYS A 9 -8.73 -6.38 8.48
N LEU A 10 -8.58 -7.70 8.52
CA LEU A 10 -9.64 -8.63 8.16
C LEU A 10 -10.05 -9.44 9.39
N LYS A 11 -11.31 -9.28 9.80
CA LYS A 11 -11.85 -9.81 11.05
C LYS A 11 -11.03 -9.31 12.25
N LYS A 12 -10.24 -10.17 12.90
CA LYS A 12 -9.40 -9.84 14.06
C LYS A 12 -7.90 -9.94 13.76
N VAL A 13 -7.52 -10.06 12.48
CA VAL A 13 -6.11 -10.18 12.06
C VAL A 13 -5.70 -8.93 11.30
N LEU A 14 -4.64 -8.29 11.77
CA LEU A 14 -4.02 -7.15 11.12
C LEU A 14 -2.96 -7.66 10.14
N HIS A 15 -3.26 -7.58 8.85
CA HIS A 15 -2.31 -7.91 7.80
C HIS A 15 -1.44 -6.69 7.50
N VAL A 16 -0.13 -6.89 7.42
CA VAL A 16 0.87 -5.84 7.20
C VAL A 16 1.87 -6.29 6.15
N GLU A 17 2.25 -5.40 5.23
CA GLU A 17 3.38 -5.65 4.32
C GLU A 17 4.71 -5.68 5.06
N GLY A 18 5.66 -6.46 4.53
CA GLY A 18 6.99 -6.65 5.13
C GLY A 18 7.86 -5.39 5.18
N ARG A 19 7.55 -4.40 4.34
CA ARG A 19 8.22 -3.09 4.29
C ARG A 19 7.82 -2.14 5.42
N ILE A 20 6.83 -2.49 6.25
CA ILE A 20 6.57 -1.73 7.47
C ILE A 20 7.71 -1.97 8.47
N ASP A 21 8.19 -0.90 9.10
CA ASP A 21 9.24 -0.96 10.11
C ASP A 21 8.93 -2.03 11.18
N LYS A 22 9.90 -2.90 11.42
CA LYS A 22 9.80 -4.00 12.38
C LYS A 22 9.48 -3.51 13.80
N ASN A 23 9.92 -2.32 14.18
CA ASN A 23 9.59 -1.71 15.47
C ASN A 23 8.11 -1.32 15.55
N VAL A 24 7.54 -0.80 14.46
CA VAL A 24 6.09 -0.53 14.39
C VAL A 24 5.30 -1.83 14.51
N ILE A 25 5.71 -2.89 13.81
CA ILE A 25 5.09 -4.22 13.91
C ILE A 25 5.14 -4.75 15.35
N LYS A 26 6.29 -4.66 16.02
CA LYS A 26 6.44 -5.07 17.42
C LYS A 26 5.55 -4.27 18.36
N GLN A 27 5.45 -2.95 18.17
CA GLN A 27 4.57 -2.10 18.97
C GLN A 27 3.09 -2.49 18.79
N LEU A 28 2.65 -2.74 17.56
CA LEU A 28 1.28 -3.21 17.30
C LEU A 28 0.99 -4.54 18.00
N ILE A 29 1.94 -5.48 17.99
CA ILE A 29 1.81 -6.74 18.75
C ILE A 29 1.72 -6.46 20.26
N SER A 30 2.54 -5.55 20.78
CA SER A 30 2.51 -5.18 22.22
C SER A 30 1.19 -4.56 22.67
N PHE A 31 0.47 -3.93 21.75
CA PHE A 31 -0.89 -3.41 21.98
C PHE A 31 -1.98 -4.48 21.87
N GLY A 32 -1.61 -5.74 21.62
CA GLY A 32 -2.52 -6.88 21.55
C GLY A 32 -3.07 -7.17 20.16
N HIS A 33 -2.59 -6.50 19.10
CA HIS A 33 -3.01 -6.83 17.74
C HIS A 33 -2.47 -8.21 17.31
N LYS A 34 -3.34 -9.04 16.73
CA LYS A 34 -2.92 -10.26 16.04
C LYS A 34 -2.38 -9.89 14.66
N VAL A 35 -1.07 -9.69 14.58
CA VAL A 35 -0.40 -9.24 13.37
C VAL A 35 0.05 -10.41 12.48
N LYS A 36 -0.26 -10.35 11.18
CA LYS A 36 0.27 -11.26 10.16
C LYS A 36 1.05 -10.47 9.12
N VAL A 37 2.38 -10.60 9.19
CA VAL A 37 3.30 -10.01 8.20
C VAL A 37 3.21 -10.79 6.89
N ARG A 38 3.19 -10.06 5.78
CA ARG A 38 3.12 -10.52 4.39
C ARG A 38 4.40 -10.11 3.65
N ASN A 39 4.50 -10.45 2.36
CA ASN A 39 5.63 -10.02 1.54
C ASN A 39 5.66 -8.49 1.36
N ASP A 40 6.77 -7.97 0.83
CA ASP A 40 7.02 -6.53 0.69
C ASP A 40 6.08 -5.81 -0.28
N PHE A 41 5.66 -6.51 -1.34
CA PHE A 41 4.69 -6.08 -2.34
C PHE A 41 3.67 -7.21 -2.52
N ASP A 42 2.83 -7.43 -1.53
CA ASP A 42 1.93 -8.59 -1.51
C ASP A 42 0.61 -8.27 -2.22
N ASN A 43 0.23 -9.14 -3.16
CA ASN A 43 -1.01 -9.08 -3.92
C ASN A 43 -2.29 -9.02 -3.07
N TYR A 44 -2.20 -9.45 -1.81
CA TYR A 44 -3.27 -9.34 -0.82
C TYR A 44 -3.77 -7.89 -0.63
N PHE A 45 -2.92 -6.87 -0.79
CA PHE A 45 -3.26 -5.47 -0.52
C PHE A 45 -3.83 -4.72 -1.74
N GLY A 46 -4.29 -5.45 -2.76
CA GLY A 46 -4.92 -4.89 -3.95
C GLY A 46 -3.94 -4.28 -4.96
N GLY A 47 -4.50 -3.78 -6.06
CA GLY A 47 -3.78 -3.07 -7.12
C GLY A 47 -4.44 -1.73 -7.39
N ALA A 48 -3.89 -0.65 -6.83
CA ALA A 48 -4.45 0.69 -7.01
C ALA A 48 -3.95 1.36 -8.29
N GLN A 49 -4.77 2.19 -8.90
CA GLN A 49 -4.39 3.01 -10.07
C GLN A 49 -4.91 4.43 -9.82
N GLY A 50 -4.19 5.45 -10.30
CA GLY A 50 -4.59 6.82 -10.04
C GLY A 50 -4.06 7.83 -11.05
N ILE A 51 -4.86 8.89 -11.27
CA ILE A 51 -4.46 10.09 -12.00
C ILE A 51 -4.72 11.28 -11.06
N PHE A 52 -3.69 12.08 -10.85
CA PHE A 52 -3.81 13.37 -10.17
C PHE A 52 -3.79 14.48 -11.23
N ILE A 53 -4.77 15.39 -11.15
CA ILE A 53 -4.90 16.55 -12.03
C ILE A 53 -4.47 17.77 -11.22
N ASP A 54 -3.36 18.40 -11.60
CA ASP A 54 -2.99 19.69 -11.03
C ASP A 54 -3.92 20.77 -11.57
N ALA A 55 -4.85 21.24 -10.73
CA ALA A 55 -5.85 22.23 -11.11
C ALA A 55 -5.25 23.60 -11.51
N LYS A 56 -3.99 23.91 -11.14
CA LYS A 56 -3.35 25.18 -11.49
C LYS A 56 -2.66 25.13 -12.84
N THR A 57 -1.99 24.01 -13.14
CA THR A 57 -1.15 23.87 -14.34
C THR A 57 -1.80 23.05 -15.44
N GLY A 58 -2.82 22.25 -15.10
CA GLY A 58 -3.44 21.28 -15.98
C GLY A 58 -2.62 19.99 -16.17
N ILE A 59 -1.46 19.86 -15.52
CA ILE A 59 -0.58 18.69 -15.65
C ILE A 59 -1.26 17.46 -15.03
N LEU A 60 -1.20 16.34 -15.76
CA LEU A 60 -1.69 15.03 -15.33
C LEU A 60 -0.53 14.17 -14.82
N HIS A 61 -0.66 13.66 -13.61
CA HIS A 61 0.29 12.72 -13.01
C HIS A 61 -0.37 11.35 -12.85
N GLY A 62 0.05 10.37 -13.65
CA GLY A 62 -0.39 8.99 -13.55
C GLY A 62 0.45 8.16 -12.59
N GLY A 63 -0.17 7.20 -11.91
CA GLY A 63 0.51 6.22 -11.06
C GLY A 63 -0.13 4.85 -11.18
N ALA A 64 0.72 3.83 -11.30
CA ALA A 64 0.34 2.42 -11.32
C ALA A 64 1.01 1.66 -10.18
N ASP A 65 0.29 0.67 -9.64
CA ASP A 65 0.75 -0.14 -8.51
C ASP A 65 1.66 -1.29 -8.95
N SER A 66 2.89 -1.30 -8.44
CA SER A 66 3.89 -2.32 -8.77
C SER A 66 3.53 -3.72 -8.26
N ARG A 67 2.48 -3.86 -7.43
CA ARG A 67 1.96 -5.18 -7.00
C ARG A 67 1.21 -5.89 -8.11
N ARG A 68 0.69 -5.18 -9.11
CA ARG A 68 -0.11 -5.77 -10.21
C ARG A 68 0.47 -5.38 -11.56
N ASP A 69 0.17 -6.19 -12.55
CA ASP A 69 0.44 -5.81 -13.94
C ASP A 69 -0.43 -4.59 -14.29
N GLY A 70 0.21 -3.56 -14.80
CA GLY A 70 -0.42 -2.29 -15.14
C GLY A 70 0.61 -1.18 -15.28
N VAL A 71 0.30 -0.18 -16.11
CA VAL A 71 1.20 0.96 -16.35
C VAL A 71 0.37 2.23 -16.54
N ALA A 72 0.86 3.33 -16.00
CA ALA A 72 0.32 4.65 -16.31
C ALA A 72 0.99 5.20 -17.57
N VAL A 73 0.18 5.55 -18.58
CA VAL A 73 0.64 6.09 -19.87
C VAL A 73 -0.07 7.42 -20.14
N GLY A 74 0.64 8.38 -20.71
CA GLY A 74 0.10 9.69 -21.10
C GLY A 74 0.55 10.07 -22.51
N TYR A 75 -0.15 11.05 -23.10
CA TYR A 75 0.12 11.64 -24.42
C TYR A 75 -0.14 13.14 -24.39
#